data_AF-K6X7A7-F1
#
_entry.id   AF-K6X7A7-F1
#
_cell.length_a   1.000
_cell.length_b   1.000
_cell.length_c   1.000
_cell.angle_alpha   90.00
_cell.angle_beta   90.00
_cell.angle_gamma   90.00
#
_symmetry.space_group_name_H-M   'P 1'
#
loop_
_entity.id
_entity.type
_entity.pdbx_description
1 polymer ?
#
loop_
_entity_poly.entity_id
_entity_poly.type
_entity_poly.pdbx_seq_one_letter_code
_entity_poly.pdbx_strand_id
1 'polypeptide(L)'
;MLQLRVEWHIFRFIPLGGTLIPHIKFENYYGINPMLQLRVEWHIFRFIPVGGTLVPHIKFENYYGINPMLQLRVEWHIFRFIPVGGTLVPHIKFEKYYGINPILQLRVEWHKFRFIPVGGTLVPRITKNEYR
;
A
#
# COMPACT_ATOMS: atom_id res chain seq x y z
N MET A 1 -1.12 -15.77 -24.70
CA MET A 1 -2.00 -16.08 -23.57
C MET A 1 -2.03 -14.85 -22.67
N LEU A 2 -3.20 -14.24 -22.50
CA LEU A 2 -3.38 -13.09 -21.61
C LEU A 2 -3.56 -13.59 -20.19
N GLN A 3 -2.78 -13.08 -19.24
CA GLN A 3 -2.97 -13.40 -17.82
C GLN A 3 -3.59 -12.20 -17.11
N LEU A 4 -4.81 -12.39 -16.58
CA LEU A 4 -5.46 -11.43 -15.68
C LEU A 4 -5.26 -11.89 -14.24
N ARG A 5 -4.85 -10.97 -13.37
CA ARG A 5 -4.84 -11.18 -11.91
C ARG A 5 -5.51 -9.99 -11.22
N VAL A 6 -6.48 -10.29 -10.37
CA VAL A 6 -7.21 -9.31 -9.57
C VAL A 6 -7.14 -9.71 -8.11
N GLU A 7 -6.63 -8.83 -7.26
CA GLU A 7 -6.47 -9.08 -5.82
C GLU A 7 -7.03 -7.91 -5.00
N TRP A 8 -7.68 -8.25 -3.88
CA TRP A 8 -8.30 -7.29 -2.96
C TRP A 8 -7.94 -7.63 -1.52
N HIS A 9 -7.45 -6.64 -0.77
CA HIS A 9 -7.14 -6.81 0.64
C HIS A 9 -7.78 -5.73 1.50
N ILE A 10 -8.34 -6.12 2.65
CA ILE A 10 -8.97 -5.19 3.60
C ILE A 10 -8.44 -5.46 5.00
N PHE A 11 -7.90 -4.42 5.63
CA PHE A 11 -7.40 -4.47 7.00
C PHE A 11 -8.08 -3.44 7.88
N ARG A 12 -8.44 -3.85 9.11
CA ARG A 12 -9.07 -2.98 10.10
C ARG A 12 -8.38 -3.17 11.46
N PHE A 13 -7.95 -2.07 12.06
CA PHE A 13 -7.31 -2.04 13.38
C PHE A 13 -8.09 -1.10 14.29
N ILE A 14 -8.59 -1.64 15.39
CA ILE A 14 -9.43 -0.92 16.36
C ILE A 14 -8.95 -1.28 17.79
N PRO A 15 -7.78 -0.78 18.23
CA PRO A 15 -7.37 -0.97 19.61
C PRO A 15 -8.22 -0.12 20.55
N LEU A 16 -8.58 -0.70 21.70
CA LEU A 16 -9.30 -0.04 22.79
C LEU A 16 -8.34 0.09 23.97
N GLY A 17 -7.80 1.30 24.20
CA GLY A 17 -6.74 1.53 25.19
C GLY A 17 -5.40 0.88 24.82
N GLY A 18 -4.37 1.19 25.61
CA GLY A 18 -3.03 0.63 25.44
C GLY A 18 -2.31 1.05 24.15
N THR A 19 -1.25 0.33 23.80
CA THR A 19 -0.44 0.60 22.61
C THR A 19 -0.45 -0.59 21.65
N LEU A 20 -0.76 -0.37 20.38
CA LEU A 20 -0.72 -1.38 19.31
C LEU A 20 0.21 -0.92 18.18
N ILE A 21 1.13 -1.79 17.76
CA ILE A 21 2.12 -1.51 16.71
C ILE A 21 2.07 -2.64 15.68
N PRO A 22 1.15 -2.58 14.69
CA PRO A 22 1.07 -3.62 13.67
C PRO A 22 2.08 -3.34 12.55
N HIS A 23 2.75 -4.41 12.10
CA HIS A 23 3.63 -4.38 10.93
C HIS A 23 2.99 -5.17 9.79
N ILE A 24 2.78 -4.51 8.65
CA ILE A 24 2.20 -5.11 7.45
C ILE A 24 3.18 -4.88 6.30
N LYS A 25 3.60 -5.95 5.63
CA LYS A 25 4.47 -5.89 4.46
C LYS A 25 3.80 -6.59 3.28
N PHE A 26 3.73 -5.90 2.15
CA PHE A 26 3.36 -6.47 0.85
C PHE A 26 4.61 -6.45 -0.01
N GLU A 27 5.00 -7.62 -0.50
CA GLU A 27 6.08 -7.76 -1.46
C GLU A 27 5.51 -8.38 -2.73
N ASN A 28 5.58 -7.62 -3.82
CA ASN A 28 5.20 -8.12 -5.12
C ASN A 28 6.42 -8.22 -6.01
N TYR A 29 6.70 -9.43 -6.48
CA TYR A 29 7.77 -9.71 -7.42
C TYR A 29 7.18 -9.92 -8.81
N TYR A 30 7.64 -9.11 -9.75
CA TYR A 30 7.22 -9.14 -11.14
C TYR A 30 8.43 -9.63 -11.96
N GLY A 31 8.47 -10.94 -12.21
CA GLY A 31 9.56 -11.60 -12.92
C GLY A 31 9.60 -11.33 -14.44
N ILE A 32 10.57 -11.97 -15.10
CA ILE A 32 10.79 -11.96 -16.55
C ILE A 32 9.68 -12.77 -17.23
N ASN A 33 8.70 -12.11 -17.84
CA ASN A 33 7.64 -12.78 -18.59
C ASN A 33 7.41 -12.09 -19.95
N PRO A 34 7.61 -12.78 -21.08
CA PRO A 34 7.44 -12.19 -22.41
C PRO A 34 5.99 -11.91 -22.82
N MET A 35 4.98 -12.25 -21.99
CA MET A 35 3.57 -12.09 -22.34
C MET A 35 2.83 -10.98 -21.56
N LEU A 36 1.88 -10.38 -22.28
CA LEU A 36 0.82 -9.49 -21.79
C LEU A 36 0.21 -9.94 -20.46
N GLN A 37 0.45 -9.18 -19.39
CA GLN A 37 -0.29 -9.31 -18.13
C GLN A 37 -1.11 -8.05 -17.86
N LEU A 38 -2.38 -8.25 -17.53
CA LEU A 38 -3.27 -7.26 -16.93
C LEU A 38 -3.31 -7.55 -15.43
N ARG A 39 -2.93 -6.58 -14.60
CA ARG A 39 -3.02 -6.73 -13.15
C ARG A 39 -3.75 -5.58 -12.51
N VAL A 40 -4.67 -5.92 -11.61
CA VAL A 40 -5.44 -4.97 -10.82
C VAL A 40 -5.34 -5.35 -9.34
N GLU A 41 -4.73 -4.50 -8.52
CA GLU A 41 -4.60 -4.71 -7.06
C GLU A 41 -5.30 -3.60 -6.29
N TRP A 42 -6.01 -3.96 -5.23
CA TRP A 42 -6.71 -3.01 -4.37
C TRP A 42 -6.49 -3.31 -2.90
N HIS A 43 -6.08 -2.31 -2.13
CA HIS A 43 -5.88 -2.43 -0.69
C HIS A 43 -6.65 -1.35 0.07
N ILE A 44 -7.37 -1.74 1.12
CA ILE A 44 -8.10 -0.83 2.00
C ILE A 44 -7.63 -1.04 3.44
N PHE A 45 -7.17 0.03 4.08
CA PHE A 45 -6.77 0.03 5.48
C PHE A 45 -7.61 1.01 6.27
N ARG A 46 -8.09 0.56 7.44
CA ARG A 46 -8.82 1.41 8.38
C ARG A 46 -8.24 1.29 9.78
N PHE A 47 -7.86 2.43 10.37
CA PHE A 47 -7.26 2.53 11.69
C PHE A 47 -8.14 3.41 12.58
N ILE A 48 -8.59 2.87 13.71
CA ILE A 48 -9.51 3.54 14.63
C ILE A 48 -9.07 3.29 16.08
N PRO A 49 -7.98 3.91 16.57
CA PRO A 49 -7.63 3.78 17.98
C PRO A 49 -8.62 4.55 18.86
N VAL A 50 -9.06 3.92 19.94
CA VAL A 50 -9.91 4.55 20.97
C VAL A 50 -9.15 4.60 22.29
N GLY A 51 -8.80 5.79 22.79
CA GLY A 51 -8.19 5.96 24.12
C GLY A 51 -6.79 5.36 24.32
N GLY A 52 -6.00 5.22 23.26
CA GLY A 52 -4.66 4.62 23.32
C GLY A 52 -3.76 5.07 22.16
N THR A 53 -2.63 4.40 21.95
CA THR A 53 -1.69 4.72 20.86
C THR A 53 -1.66 3.61 19.80
N LEU A 54 -1.79 3.97 18.52
CA LEU A 54 -1.66 3.05 17.39
C LEU A 54 -0.59 3.56 16.43
N VAL A 55 0.42 2.73 16.19
CA VAL A 55 1.57 3.04 15.33
C VAL A 55 1.68 1.99 14.21
N PRO A 56 0.85 2.07 13.16
CA PRO A 56 0.88 1.07 12.10
C PRO A 56 2.04 1.34 11.15
N HIS A 57 2.85 0.30 10.91
CA HIS A 57 3.89 0.28 9.90
C HIS A 57 3.43 -0.53 8.70
N ILE A 58 3.21 0.12 7.57
CA ILE A 58 2.77 -0.51 6.33
C ILE A 58 3.83 -0.29 5.28
N LYS A 59 4.35 -1.36 4.69
CA LYS A 59 5.35 -1.31 3.63
C LYS A 59 4.85 -2.04 2.39
N PHE A 60 4.89 -1.37 1.25
CA PHE A 60 4.67 -1.97 -0.08
C PHE A 60 6.01 -1.95 -0.81
N GLU A 61 6.50 -3.12 -1.21
CA GLU A 61 7.70 -3.29 -2.02
C GLU A 61 7.33 -3.97 -3.32
N ASN A 62 7.56 -3.28 -4.43
CA ASN A 62 7.30 -3.82 -5.76
C ASN A 62 8.65 -3.97 -6.50
N TYR A 63 9.01 -5.21 -6.82
CA TYR A 63 10.24 -5.55 -7.54
C TYR A 63 9.91 -5.89 -8.99
N TYR A 64 10.47 -5.14 -9.94
CA TYR A 64 10.24 -5.30 -11.36
C TYR A 64 11.49 -5.84 -12.03
N GLY A 65 11.42 -7.05 -12.59
CA GLY A 65 12.48 -7.65 -13.39
C GLY A 65 12.49 -7.16 -14.84
N ILE A 66 13.30 -7.83 -15.67
CA ILE A 66 13.43 -7.56 -17.12
C ILE A 66 12.18 -8.07 -17.84
N ASN A 67 11.30 -7.18 -18.31
CA ASN A 67 10.03 -7.57 -18.91
C ASN A 67 9.91 -7.02 -20.34
N PRO A 68 9.98 -7.86 -21.40
CA PRO A 68 9.95 -7.34 -22.76
C PRO A 68 8.60 -6.73 -23.18
N MET A 69 7.46 -7.08 -22.53
CA MET A 69 6.15 -6.43 -22.77
C MET A 69 5.15 -6.59 -21.60
N LEU A 70 4.96 -5.54 -20.78
CA LEU A 70 3.81 -5.43 -19.85
C LEU A 70 2.81 -4.38 -20.37
N GLN A 71 1.53 -4.75 -20.54
CA GLN A 71 0.53 -3.85 -21.12
C GLN A 71 -0.14 -2.91 -20.11
N LEU A 72 -0.69 -3.45 -19.01
CA LEU A 72 -1.43 -2.61 -18.07
C LEU A 72 -1.33 -3.12 -16.65
N ARG A 73 -0.98 -2.20 -15.75
CA ARG A 73 -1.15 -2.38 -14.32
C ARG A 73 -1.97 -1.27 -13.70
N VAL A 74 -2.86 -1.65 -12.80
CA VAL A 74 -3.64 -0.75 -11.97
C VAL A 74 -3.48 -1.15 -10.50
N GLU A 75 -2.97 -0.26 -9.65
CA GLU A 75 -2.91 -0.45 -8.19
C GLU A 75 -3.67 0.66 -7.48
N TRP A 76 -4.48 0.30 -6.48
CA TRP A 76 -5.26 1.25 -5.68
C TRP A 76 -5.08 0.98 -4.20
N HIS A 77 -4.76 2.02 -3.44
CA HIS A 77 -4.65 1.92 -1.99
C HIS A 77 -5.50 2.99 -1.32
N ILE A 78 -6.37 2.59 -0.39
CA ILE A 78 -7.22 3.48 0.38
C ILE A 78 -6.85 3.33 1.86
N PHE A 79 -6.50 4.42 2.51
CA PHE A 79 -6.21 4.45 3.93
C PHE A 79 -7.16 5.40 4.64
N ARG A 80 -7.76 4.93 5.74
CA ARG A 80 -8.67 5.72 6.57
C ARG A 80 -8.21 5.69 8.02
N PHE A 81 -7.96 6.87 8.58
CA PHE A 81 -7.42 7.07 9.93
C PHE A 81 -8.44 7.84 10.76
N ILE A 82 -8.86 7.29 11.88
CA ILE A 82 -9.90 7.85 12.74
C ILE A 82 -9.51 7.70 14.23
N PRO A 83 -8.55 8.48 14.75
CA PRO A 83 -8.26 8.45 16.18
C PRO A 83 -9.43 9.02 16.97
N VAL A 84 -9.75 8.35 18.08
CA VAL A 84 -10.79 8.76 19.04
C VAL A 84 -10.16 8.87 20.42
N GLY A 85 -9.83 10.09 20.85
CA GLY A 85 -9.23 10.36 22.17
C GLY A 85 -7.85 9.71 22.40
N GLY A 86 -7.16 9.28 21.34
CA GLY A 86 -5.87 8.59 21.39
C GLY A 86 -4.90 9.10 20.32
N THR A 87 -3.71 8.51 20.25
CA THR A 87 -2.65 8.90 19.30
C THR A 87 -2.54 7.90 18.16
N LEU A 88 -2.47 8.38 16.92
CA LEU A 88 -2.29 7.58 15.72
C LEU A 88 -1.08 8.08 14.94
N VAL A 89 -0.07 7.23 14.80
CA VAL A 89 1.18 7.56 14.09
C VAL A 89 1.40 6.56 12.95
N PRO A 90 0.72 6.70 11.81
CA PRO A 90 0.88 5.76 10.72
C PRO A 90 2.16 6.01 9.93
N HIS A 91 2.94 4.95 9.75
CA HIS A 91 4.13 4.90 8.91
C HIS A 91 3.84 4.08 7.67
N ILE A 92 3.74 4.71 6.51
CA ILE A 92 3.41 4.05 5.25
C ILE A 92 4.55 4.28 4.28
N LYS A 93 5.14 3.20 3.78
CA LYS A 93 6.27 3.25 2.85
C LYS A 93 5.93 2.48 1.58
N PHE A 94 6.11 3.13 0.45
CA PHE A 94 6.08 2.52 -0.88
C PHE A 94 7.50 2.51 -1.44
N GLU A 95 8.00 1.35 -1.79
CA GLU A 95 9.30 1.16 -2.43
C GLU A 95 9.11 0.41 -3.74
N LYS A 96 9.86 0.84 -4.76
CA LYS A 96 9.85 0.18 -6.06
C LYS A 96 11.26 0.03 -6.59
N TYR A 97 11.56 -1.15 -7.09
CA TYR A 97 12.87 -1.49 -7.63
C TYR A 97 12.69 -1.93 -9.08
N TYR A 98 13.26 -1.17 -10.02
CA TYR A 98 13.11 -1.43 -11.45
C TYR A 98 14.36 -2.08 -12.03
N GLY A 99 14.16 -3.14 -12.79
CA GLY A 99 15.14 -3.71 -13.72
C GLY A 99 14.92 -3.20 -15.15
N ILE A 100 15.81 -3.59 -16.07
CA ILE A 100 15.82 -3.16 -17.47
C ILE A 100 14.53 -3.58 -18.18
N ASN A 101 13.64 -2.63 -18.50
CA ASN A 101 12.36 -2.89 -19.18
C ASN A 101 12.34 -2.25 -20.57
N PRO A 102 12.31 -3.03 -21.66
CA PRO A 102 12.19 -2.46 -22.99
C PRO A 102 10.80 -1.84 -23.25
N ILE A 103 9.69 -2.38 -22.70
CA ILE A 103 8.33 -1.90 -23.01
C ILE A 103 7.33 -2.13 -21.85
N LEU A 104 7.01 -1.07 -21.09
CA LEU A 104 5.81 -0.96 -20.24
C LEU A 104 4.84 0.01 -20.91
N GLN A 105 3.64 -0.44 -21.29
CA GLN A 105 2.69 0.43 -22.02
C GLN A 105 1.91 1.37 -21.10
N LEU A 106 1.37 0.87 -19.98
CA LEU A 106 0.61 1.71 -19.04
C LEU A 106 0.68 1.20 -17.61
N ARG A 107 0.93 2.12 -16.68
CA ARG A 107 0.76 1.90 -15.25
C ARG A 107 -0.07 3.01 -14.65
N VAL A 108 -1.04 2.62 -13.85
CA VAL A 108 -1.91 3.51 -13.08
C VAL A 108 -1.79 3.11 -11.62
N GLU A 109 -1.40 4.05 -10.77
CA GLU A 109 -1.36 3.85 -9.32
C GLU A 109 -2.12 4.98 -8.65
N TRP A 110 -3.02 4.64 -7.73
CA TRP A 110 -3.80 5.59 -6.97
C TRP A 110 -3.68 5.31 -5.48
N HIS A 111 -3.40 6.36 -4.72
CA HIS A 111 -3.40 6.30 -3.26
C HIS A 111 -4.35 7.36 -2.72
N LYS A 112 -5.31 6.94 -1.89
CA LYS A 112 -6.27 7.82 -1.23
C LYS A 112 -6.09 7.73 0.27
N PHE A 113 -5.79 8.87 0.89
CA PHE A 113 -5.68 8.97 2.35
C PHE A 113 -6.84 9.82 2.88
N ARG A 114 -7.51 9.32 3.92
CA ARG A 114 -8.58 10.04 4.62
C ARG A 114 -8.28 10.08 6.11
N PHE A 115 -8.18 11.29 6.65
CA PHE A 115 -7.88 11.55 8.05
C PHE A 115 -9.08 12.21 8.72
N ILE A 116 -9.55 11.64 9.84
CA ILE A 116 -10.71 12.11 10.57
C ILE A 116 -10.41 12.03 12.09
N PRO A 117 -9.67 12.98 12.66
CA PRO A 117 -9.47 13.00 14.11
C PRO A 117 -10.77 13.35 14.83
N VAL A 118 -11.17 12.52 15.79
CA VAL A 118 -12.34 12.75 16.66
C VAL A 118 -11.84 12.78 18.11
N GLY A 119 -11.08 13.83 18.43
CA GLY A 119 -10.25 13.89 19.64
C GLY A 119 -8.98 13.03 19.52
N GLY A 120 -7.91 13.47 20.17
CA GLY A 120 -6.60 12.81 20.07
C GLY A 120 -5.71 13.36 18.96
N THR A 121 -4.57 12.70 18.73
CA THR A 121 -3.47 13.20 17.89
C THR A 121 -3.24 12.29 16.70
N LEU A 122 -2.99 12.88 15.52
CA LEU A 122 -2.64 12.15 14.30
C LEU A 122 -1.35 12.70 13.72
N VAL A 123 -0.34 11.85 13.55
CA VAL A 123 0.95 12.21 12.96
C VAL A 123 1.28 11.24 11.82
N PRO A 124 0.82 11.49 10.59
CA PRO A 124 1.06 10.58 9.48
C PRO A 124 2.44 10.78 8.87
N ARG A 125 3.15 9.69 8.63
CA ARG A 125 4.40 9.66 7.86
C ARG A 125 4.23 8.74 6.67
N ILE A 126 4.22 9.34 5.48
CA ILE A 126 4.10 8.63 4.21
C ILE A 126 5.38 8.87 3.41
N THR A 127 5.94 7.81 2.85
CA THR A 127 7.16 7.89 2.03
C THR A 127 6.99 7.04 0.78
N LYS A 128 7.39 7.57 -0.37
CA LYS A 128 7.40 6.85 -1.65
C LYS A 128 8.79 6.98 -2.26
N ASN A 129 9.45 5.86 -2.50
CA ASN A 129 10.77 5.78 -3.10
C ASN A 129 10.71 4.90 -4.36
N GLU A 130 11.41 5.32 -5.40
CA GLU A 130 11.54 4.59 -6.66
C GLU A 130 13.01 4.51 -7.04
N TYR A 131 13.49 3.29 -7.28
CA TYR A 131 14.89 2.96 -7.56
C TYR A 131 14.98 2.37 -8.97
N ARG A 132 15.72 3.05 -9.85
CA ARG A 132 15.93 2.65 -11.25
C ARG A 132 17.26 1.96 -11.46
#